data_AF-A0A485M1S2-F1
#
_entry.id   AF-A0A485M1S2-F1
#
_cell.length_a   1.000
_cell.length_b   1.000
_cell.length_c   1.000
_cell.angle_alpha   90.00
_cell.angle_beta   90.00
_cell.angle_gamma   90.00
#
_symmetry.space_group_name_H-M   'P 1'
#
loop_
_entity.id
_entity.type
_entity.pdbx_description
1 polymer ?
#
loop_
_entity_poly.entity_id
_entity_poly.type
_entity_poly.pdbx_seq_one_letter_code
_entity_poly.pdbx_strand_id
1 'polypeptide(L)'
;MASKLRSVREAQKAYWVEKLSQRRAELSEKGIDGSLIEKDSVVKKLKAKINDTNIRLAAIEANEQKLVDMAKIREEKKAAPQKEKGKKAPAPVVEAKPKKKKKKEEGEGQPVKKEEQKAAEAE
;
A
#
# COMPACT_ATOMS: atom_id res chain seq x y z
N MET A 1 4.26 3.06 -10.66
CA MET A 1 3.93 2.45 -9.35
C MET A 1 3.69 0.96 -9.53
N ALA A 2 4.09 0.16 -8.55
CA ALA A 2 3.97 -1.29 -8.65
C ALA A 2 2.54 -1.70 -8.23
N SER A 3 1.72 -2.21 -9.17
CA SER A 3 0.31 -2.56 -8.88
C SER A 3 0.19 -3.56 -7.73
N LYS A 4 -0.88 -3.42 -6.93
CA LYS A 4 -1.20 -4.30 -5.81
C LYS A 4 -1.98 -5.55 -6.25
N LEU A 5 -2.46 -5.58 -7.49
CA LEU A 5 -3.28 -6.68 -8.00
C LEU A 5 -2.43 -7.90 -8.36
N ARG A 6 -2.87 -9.07 -7.90
CA ARG A 6 -2.24 -10.37 -8.17
C ARG A 6 -2.13 -10.66 -9.67
N SER A 7 -3.22 -10.48 -10.41
CA SER A 7 -3.29 -10.72 -11.87
C SER A 7 -2.26 -9.91 -12.66
N VAL A 8 -2.02 -8.66 -12.27
CA VAL A 8 -1.00 -7.80 -12.91
C VAL A 8 0.40 -8.33 -12.64
N ARG A 9 0.66 -8.90 -11.47
CA ARG A 9 1.96 -9.52 -11.15
C ARG A 9 2.18 -10.83 -11.89
N GLU A 10 1.14 -11.63 -12.05
CA GLU A 10 1.18 -12.85 -12.87
C GLU A 10 1.47 -12.52 -14.34
N ALA A 11 0.80 -11.50 -14.90
CA ALA A 11 1.08 -11.03 -16.25
C ALA A 11 2.52 -10.49 -16.40
N GLN A 12 3.01 -9.73 -15.42
CA GLN A 12 4.42 -9.27 -15.41
C GLN A 12 5.39 -10.44 -15.38
N LYS A 13 5.12 -11.47 -14.56
CA LYS A 13 5.94 -12.68 -14.51
C LYS A 13 5.99 -13.37 -15.87
N ALA A 14 4.84 -13.57 -16.52
CA ALA A 14 4.76 -14.17 -17.85
C ALA A 14 5.59 -13.39 -18.87
N TYR A 15 5.45 -12.06 -18.89
CA TYR A 15 6.23 -11.18 -19.76
C TYR A 15 7.75 -11.32 -19.54
N TRP A 16 8.21 -11.37 -18.29
CA TRP A 16 9.65 -11.52 -18.01
C TRP A 16 10.17 -12.90 -18.37
N VAL A 17 9.36 -13.95 -18.20
CA VAL A 17 9.71 -15.32 -18.59
C VAL A 17 9.87 -15.41 -20.11
N GLU A 18 8.94 -14.82 -20.87
CA GLU A 18 9.01 -14.76 -22.33
C GLU A 18 10.24 -13.97 -22.81
N LYS A 19 10.53 -12.83 -22.18
CA LYS A 19 11.75 -12.06 -22.49
C LYS A 19 13.03 -12.84 -22.19
N LEU A 20 13.02 -13.67 -21.15
CA LEU A 20 14.15 -14.52 -20.80
C LEU A 20 14.34 -15.65 -21.81
N SER A 21 13.26 -16.27 -22.29
CA SER A 21 13.35 -17.31 -23.33
C SER A 21 13.83 -16.73 -24.66
N GLN A 22 13.29 -15.57 -25.08
CA GLN A 22 13.75 -14.84 -26.26
C GLN A 22 15.25 -14.54 -26.19
N ARG A 23 15.72 -14.00 -25.06
CA ARG A 23 17.15 -13.68 -24.89
C ARG A 23 18.04 -14.92 -24.93
N ARG A 24 17.58 -16.04 -24.35
CA ARG A 24 18.32 -17.31 -24.40
C ARG A 24 18.40 -17.84 -25.83
N ALA A 25 17.30 -17.77 -26.59
CA ALA A 25 17.25 -18.17 -27.99
C ALA A 25 18.24 -17.34 -28.84
N GLU A 26 18.21 -16.01 -28.72
CA GLU A 26 19.14 -15.10 -29.40
C GLU A 26 20.62 -15.43 -29.12
N LEU A 27 20.94 -15.81 -27.87
CA LEU A 27 22.32 -16.14 -27.49
C LEU A 27 22.72 -17.53 -28.00
N SER A 28 21.79 -18.49 -27.99
CA SER A 28 22.04 -19.82 -28.57
C SER A 28 22.22 -19.76 -30.09
N GLU A 29 21.46 -18.91 -30.80
CA GLU A 29 21.63 -18.68 -32.24
C GLU A 29 23.00 -18.07 -32.58
N LYS A 30 23.57 -17.30 -31.64
CA LYS A 30 24.93 -16.76 -31.74
C LYS A 30 26.02 -17.77 -31.38
N GLY A 31 25.66 -19.02 -31.09
CA GLY A 31 26.61 -20.08 -30.72
C GLY A 31 27.21 -19.91 -29.34
N ILE A 32 26.56 -19.18 -28.43
CA ILE A 32 27.07 -18.99 -27.07
C ILE A 32 26.67 -20.19 -26.21
N ASP A 33 27.64 -20.80 -25.54
CA ASP A 33 27.41 -21.91 -24.63
C ASP A 33 26.49 -21.54 -23.47
N GLY A 34 25.67 -22.49 -23.02
CA GLY A 34 24.73 -22.30 -21.92
C GLY A 34 25.37 -21.77 -20.62
N SER A 35 26.62 -22.14 -20.34
CA SER A 35 27.37 -21.63 -19.17
C SER A 35 27.69 -20.14 -19.27
N LEU A 36 27.91 -19.63 -20.49
CA LEU A 36 28.15 -18.22 -20.78
C LEU A 36 26.84 -17.44 -20.87
N ILE A 37 25.77 -18.06 -21.39
CA ILE A 37 24.41 -17.50 -21.37
C ILE A 37 23.96 -17.20 -19.93
N GLU A 38 24.26 -18.08 -18.99
CA GLU A 38 23.95 -17.86 -17.57
C GLU A 38 24.76 -16.72 -16.93
N LYS A 39 25.91 -16.39 -17.52
CA LYS A 39 26.74 -15.26 -17.08
C LYS A 39 26.29 -13.93 -17.66
N ASP A 40 25.52 -13.93 -18.75
CA ASP A 40 24.98 -12.73 -19.42
C ASP A 40 24.21 -11.84 -18.43
N SER A 41 24.52 -10.54 -18.46
CA SER A 41 23.98 -9.57 -17.52
C SER A 41 22.48 -9.34 -17.71
N VAL A 42 21.98 -9.46 -18.95
CA VAL A 42 20.56 -9.32 -19.27
C VAL A 42 19.79 -10.53 -18.74
N VAL A 43 20.30 -11.75 -18.94
CA VAL A 43 19.72 -12.97 -18.39
C VAL A 43 19.64 -12.90 -16.85
N LYS A 44 20.72 -12.49 -16.18
CA LYS A 44 20.72 -12.28 -14.72
C LYS A 44 19.69 -11.25 -14.28
N LYS A 45 19.59 -10.12 -14.98
CA LYS A 45 18.61 -9.07 -14.68
C LYS A 45 17.17 -9.55 -14.86
N LEU A 46 16.90 -10.35 -15.90
CA LEU A 46 15.57 -10.93 -16.14
C LEU A 46 15.20 -11.94 -15.05
N LYS A 47 16.14 -12.82 -14.66
CA LYS A 47 15.94 -13.73 -13.52
C LYS A 47 15.66 -12.98 -12.22
N ALA A 48 16.41 -11.91 -11.95
CA ALA A 48 16.18 -11.08 -10.77
C ALA A 48 14.77 -10.48 -10.75
N LYS A 49 14.27 -9.99 -11.89
CA LYS A 49 12.89 -9.48 -12.00
C LYS A 49 11.83 -10.56 -11.78
N ILE A 50 12.06 -11.76 -12.30
CA ILE A 50 11.16 -12.91 -12.06
C ILE A 50 11.13 -13.22 -10.56
N ASN A 51 12.28 -13.25 -9.90
CA ASN A 51 12.37 -13.50 -8.46
C ASN A 51 11.69 -12.41 -7.63
N ASP A 52 11.90 -11.12 -7.92
CA ASP A 52 11.18 -10.02 -7.25
C ASP A 52 9.66 -10.18 -7.44
N THR A 53 9.21 -10.53 -8.64
CA THR A 53 7.79 -10.75 -8.91
C THR A 53 7.23 -11.93 -8.11
N ASN A 54 7.97 -13.03 -8.00
CA ASN A 54 7.59 -14.19 -7.19
C ASN A 54 7.52 -13.85 -5.70
N ILE A 55 8.48 -13.09 -5.17
CA ILE A 55 8.47 -12.66 -3.76
C ILE A 55 7.21 -11.83 -3.48
N ARG A 56 6.84 -10.93 -4.39
CA ARG A 56 5.62 -10.13 -4.26
C ARG A 56 4.36 -10.99 -4.33
N LEU A 57 4.30 -11.98 -5.21
CA LEU A 57 3.18 -12.91 -5.28
C LEU A 57 3.03 -13.70 -3.98
N ALA A 58 4.13 -14.24 -3.45
CA ALA A 58 4.12 -14.95 -2.17
C ALA A 58 3.66 -14.05 -1.00
N ALA A 59 4.03 -12.76 -1.00
CA ALA A 59 3.55 -11.81 0.00
C ALA A 59 2.05 -11.52 -0.11
N ILE A 60 1.50 -11.48 -1.33
CA ILE A 60 0.06 -11.35 -1.56
C ILE A 60 -0.66 -12.59 -1.02
N GLU A 61 -0.18 -13.78 -1.37
CA GLU A 61 -0.75 -15.06 -0.90
C GLU A 61 -0.73 -15.18 0.64
N ALA A 62 0.38 -14.81 1.27
CA ALA A 62 0.48 -14.80 2.73
C ALA A 62 -0.50 -13.82 3.39
N ASN A 63 -0.79 -12.69 2.73
CA ASN A 63 -1.80 -11.75 3.24
C ASN A 63 -3.22 -12.28 3.04
N GLU A 64 -3.51 -12.92 1.91
CA GLU A 64 -4.79 -13.58 1.65
C GLU A 64 -5.07 -14.67 2.71
N GLN A 65 -4.07 -15.50 3.03
CA GLN A 65 -4.18 -16.52 4.08
C GLN A 65 -4.47 -15.90 5.46
N LYS A 66 -3.74 -14.85 5.86
CA LYS A 66 -4.00 -14.15 7.13
C LYS A 66 -5.41 -13.59 7.22
N LEU A 67 -5.97 -13.09 6.11
CA LEU A 67 -7.35 -12.60 6.08
C LEU A 67 -8.36 -13.73 6.28
N VAL A 68 -8.13 -14.89 5.65
CA VAL A 68 -8.97 -16.09 5.84
C VAL A 68 -8.91 -16.56 7.30
N ASP A 69 -7.72 -16.63 7.90
CA ASP A 69 -7.57 -17.07 9.28
C ASP A 69 -8.24 -16.10 10.26
N MET A 70 -8.09 -14.79 10.03
CA MET A 70 -8.78 -13.77 10.82
C MET A 70 -10.30 -13.83 10.65
N ALA A 71 -10.82 -14.22 9.48
CA ALA A 71 -12.25 -14.42 9.27
C ALA A 71 -12.77 -15.61 10.09
N LYS A 72 -12.06 -16.75 10.06
CA LYS A 72 -12.41 -17.93 10.88
C LYS A 72 -12.42 -17.61 12.36
N ILE A 73 -11.39 -16.94 12.88
CA ILE A 73 -11.32 -16.53 14.29
C ILE A 73 -12.49 -15.59 14.64
N ARG A 74 -12.90 -14.70 13.73
CA ARG A 74 -14.06 -13.82 13.97
C ARG A 74 -15.37 -14.60 13.97
N GLU A 75 -15.52 -15.61 13.12
CA GLU A 75 -16.69 -16.49 13.08
C GLU A 75 -16.78 -17.35 14.34
N GLU A 76 -15.68 -17.97 14.77
CA GLU A 76 -15.59 -18.71 16.03
C GLU A 76 -15.93 -17.83 17.24
N LYS A 77 -15.43 -16.59 17.28
CA LYS A 77 -15.75 -15.63 18.36
C LYS A 77 -17.20 -15.13 18.32
N LYS A 78 -17.84 -15.09 17.16
CA LYS A 78 -19.26 -14.74 17.02
C LYS A 78 -20.18 -15.91 17.38
N ALA A 79 -19.74 -17.15 17.12
CA ALA A 79 -20.45 -18.36 17.48
C ALA A 79 -20.29 -18.72 18.98
N ALA A 80 -19.23 -18.23 19.63
CA ALA A 80 -19.11 -18.32 21.08
C ALA A 80 -20.21 -17.49 21.76
N PRO A 81 -21.00 -18.08 22.68
CA PRO A 81 -22.08 -17.37 23.34
C PRO A 81 -21.52 -16.16 24.08
N GLN A 82 -22.08 -14.98 23.81
CA GLN A 82 -21.80 -13.78 24.58
C GLN A 82 -22.17 -14.08 26.03
N LYS A 83 -21.19 -14.33 26.89
CA LYS A 83 -21.42 -14.36 28.33
C LYS A 83 -21.98 -12.99 28.70
N GLU A 84 -23.28 -12.99 29.04
CA GLU A 84 -24.03 -11.84 29.52
C GLU A 84 -23.24 -11.15 30.63
N LYS A 85 -22.56 -10.06 30.28
CA LYS A 85 -22.02 -9.15 31.29
C LYS A 85 -23.16 -8.32 31.82
N GLY A 86 -23.75 -8.80 32.91
CA GLY A 86 -24.21 -8.03 34.06
C GLY A 86 -25.09 -6.81 33.77
N LYS A 87 -26.36 -6.92 34.17
CA LYS A 87 -27.28 -5.80 34.42
C LYS A 87 -26.55 -4.64 35.09
N LYS A 88 -26.38 -3.52 34.38
CA LYS A 88 -26.00 -2.23 34.99
C LYS A 88 -27.13 -1.80 35.92
N ALA A 89 -26.86 -1.69 37.21
CA ALA A 89 -27.70 -0.94 38.13
C ALA A 89 -27.72 0.54 37.71
N PRO A 90 -28.87 1.25 37.79
CA PRO A 90 -28.96 2.65 37.39
C PRO A 90 -28.23 3.55 38.41
N ALA A 91 -27.32 4.40 37.92
CA ALA A 91 -26.72 5.46 38.72
C ALA A 91 -27.79 6.54 39.03
N PRO A 92 -27.87 7.05 40.27
CA PRO A 92 -28.84 8.08 40.63
C PRO A 92 -28.47 9.42 39.96
N VAL A 93 -29.47 10.00 39.31
CA VAL A 93 -29.49 11.37 38.81
C VAL A 93 -29.32 12.32 40.00
N VAL A 94 -28.34 13.22 39.94
CA VAL A 94 -28.38 14.47 40.71
C VAL A 94 -28.10 15.63 39.75
N GLU A 95 -29.04 16.55 39.78
CA GLU A 95 -29.30 17.64 38.88
C GLU A 95 -28.32 18.83 39.03
N ALA A 96 -28.28 19.61 37.94
CA ALA A 96 -28.30 21.08 37.94
C ALA A 96 -27.09 21.86 38.53
N LYS A 97 -26.39 22.59 37.66
CA LYS A 97 -26.70 24.02 37.42
C LYS A 97 -25.84 24.63 36.29
N PRO A 98 -26.45 25.38 35.35
CA PRO A 98 -25.77 26.15 34.32
C PRO A 98 -25.43 27.56 34.83
N LYS A 99 -24.22 28.07 34.54
CA LYS A 99 -23.91 29.51 34.70
C LYS A 99 -23.30 30.11 33.44
N LYS A 100 -24.20 30.73 32.68
CA LYS A 100 -24.07 31.86 31.74
C LYS A 100 -23.13 32.97 32.24
N LYS A 101 -22.32 33.55 31.33
CA LYS A 101 -22.12 35.00 30.99
C LYS A 101 -20.68 35.21 30.44
N LYS A 102 -20.50 35.46 29.14
CA LYS A 102 -20.61 36.76 28.39
C LYS A 102 -19.52 37.79 28.74
N LYS A 103 -18.56 38.01 27.82
CA LYS A 103 -18.21 39.28 27.14
C LYS A 103 -16.98 39.02 26.24
N LYS A 104 -17.07 39.05 24.90
CA LYS A 104 -17.17 40.17 23.94
C LYS A 104 -15.84 40.94 23.74
N GLU A 105 -15.32 40.76 22.52
CA GLU A 105 -14.76 41.77 21.60
C GLU A 105 -13.30 42.27 21.67
N GLU A 106 -12.80 42.47 20.44
CA GLU A 106 -11.66 43.26 19.93
C GLU A 106 -10.25 42.63 19.97
N GLY A 107 -9.48 42.57 18.87
CA GLY A 107 -9.63 43.08 17.49
C GLY A 107 -8.91 42.15 16.50
N GLU A 108 -9.48 41.86 15.33
CA GLU A 108 -9.36 42.65 14.08
C GLU A 108 -7.93 42.70 13.51
N GLY A 109 -7.78 42.22 12.26
CA GLY A 109 -6.55 42.40 11.49
C GLY A 109 -6.27 41.39 10.37
N GLN A 110 -7.20 41.19 9.44
CA GLN A 110 -6.94 40.69 8.07
C GLN A 110 -7.40 41.81 7.10
N PRO A 111 -7.04 41.85 5.80
CA PRO A 111 -5.80 41.50 5.09
C PRO A 111 -5.43 42.52 3.94
N VAL A 112 -4.33 42.25 3.20
CA VAL A 112 -4.00 42.66 1.80
C VAL A 112 -3.58 44.13 1.49
N LYS A 113 -2.38 44.33 0.90
CA LYS A 113 -2.16 44.83 -0.49
C LYS A 113 -0.70 45.22 -0.86
N LYS A 114 -0.42 45.00 -2.15
CA LYS A 114 0.63 45.51 -3.07
C LYS A 114 2.00 44.82 -3.04
N GLU A 115 2.39 44.07 -4.09
CA GLU A 115 2.76 44.46 -5.48
C GLU A 115 4.16 45.08 -5.57
N GLU A 116 4.84 44.79 -6.69
CA GLU A 116 6.25 45.05 -7.05
C GLU A 116 7.19 43.94 -6.53
N GLN A 117 7.81 43.09 -7.35
CA GLN A 117 8.57 43.43 -8.55
C GLN A 117 8.49 42.30 -9.60
N LYS A 118 7.90 42.65 -10.76
CA LYS A 118 8.15 42.01 -12.05
C LYS A 118 8.36 43.15 -13.06
N ALA A 119 9.52 43.80 -13.01
CA ALA A 119 10.04 44.69 -14.05
C ALA A 119 11.48 45.11 -13.72
N ALA A 120 12.44 44.37 -14.23
CA ALA A 120 13.79 44.86 -14.53
C ALA A 120 14.26 44.08 -15.76
N GLU A 121 13.78 44.53 -16.91
CA GLU A 121 14.37 44.33 -18.22
C GLU A 121 15.35 45.50 -18.44
N ALA A 122 16.59 45.19 -18.84
CA ALA A 122 17.56 46.04 -19.56
C ALA A 122 19.00 45.74 -19.11
N GLU A 123 19.68 44.82 -19.81
CA GLU A 123 20.84 45.16 -20.67
C GLU A 123 21.12 44.00 -21.64
#